data_AF-A0ABD1ZM59-F1
#
_entry.id   AF-A0ABD1ZM59-F1
#
_cell.length_a   1.000
_cell.length_b   1.000
_cell.length_c   1.000
_cell.angle_alpha   90.00
_cell.angle_beta   90.00
_cell.angle_gamma   90.00
#
_symmetry.space_group_name_H-M   'P 1'
#
loop_
_entity.id
_entity.type
_entity.pdbx_description
1 polymer ?
#
loop_
_entity_poly.entity_id
_entity_poly.type
_entity_poly.pdbx_seq_one_letter_code
_entity_poly.pdbx_strand_id
1 'polypeptide(L)' 'MAGGMDVHKNKFIEQWATNRENLEYVFRFNRRTVPICVFFGMIVPFVTYQGITAEFHKQDQLAGRGPRKFL' A
#
# COMPACT_ATOMS: atom_id res chain seq x y z
N MET A 1 15.27 8.68 26.70
CA MET A 1 15.18 7.38 26.00
C MET A 1 14.39 6.45 26.90
N ALA A 2 13.25 5.90 26.48
CA ALA A 2 12.43 5.01 27.29
C ALA A 2 13.24 3.73 27.61
N GLY A 3 14.02 3.78 28.69
CA GLY A 3 14.86 2.70 29.21
C GLY A 3 14.21 2.19 30.48
N GLY A 4 13.61 1.00 30.40
CA GLY A 4 12.92 0.41 31.54
C GLY A 4 12.17 -0.88 31.24
N MET A 5 12.48 -1.59 30.15
CA MET A 5 12.03 -2.96 29.97
C MET A 5 13.28 -3.84 30.03
N ASP A 6 13.42 -4.63 31.11
CA ASP A 6 14.45 -5.65 31.31
C ASP A 6 14.24 -6.84 30.34
N VAL A 7 14.10 -6.55 29.06
CA VAL A 7 14.05 -7.57 28.02
C VAL A 7 15.46 -7.90 27.57
N HIS A 8 15.80 -9.18 27.61
CA HIS A 8 17.08 -9.65 27.11
C HIS A 8 17.18 -9.33 25.61
N LYS A 9 18.10 -8.42 25.26
CA LYS A 9 18.37 -8.06 23.87
C LYS A 9 18.82 -9.28 23.08
N ASN A 10 18.10 -9.60 22.02
CA ASN A 10 18.48 -10.65 21.09
C ASN A 10 19.04 -10.02 19.82
N LYS A 11 20.33 -10.21 19.57
CA LYS A 11 21.04 -9.65 18.40
C LYS A 11 20.31 -9.91 17.08
N PHE A 12 19.73 -11.09 16.89
CA PHE A 12 19.05 -11.43 15.64
C PHE A 12 17.73 -10.68 15.47
N ILE A 13 16.99 -10.46 16.57
CA ILE A 13 15.74 -9.70 16.57
C ILE A 13 16.03 -8.23 16.30
N GLU A 14 17.01 -7.66 17.00
CA GLU A 14 17.42 -6.25 16.83
C GLU A 14 17.90 -5.98 15.40
N GLN A 15 18.73 -6.88 14.84
CA GLN A 15 19.22 -6.75 13.47
C GLN A 15 18.08 -6.89 12.44
N TRP A 16 17.16 -7.84 12.65
CA TRP A 16 15.99 -7.99 11.79
C TRP A 16 15.09 -6.76 11.82
N ALA A 17 14.80 -6.23 13.02
CA ALA A 17 14.01 -5.01 13.18
C ALA A 17 14.69 -3.82 12.47
N THR A 18 15.99 -3.63 12.72
CA THR A 18 16.81 -2.57 12.09
C THR A 18 16.74 -2.66 10.56
N ASN A 19 16.85 -3.86 9.98
CA ASN A 19 16.79 -4.04 8.53
C ASN A 19 15.41 -3.71 7.93
N ARG A 20 14.31 -3.90 8.67
CA ARG A 20 12.98 -3.51 8.19
C ARG A 20 12.75 -2.01 8.26
N GLU A 21 13.24 -1.39 9.33
CA GLU A 21 13.13 0.06 9.52
C GLU A 21 13.96 0.85 8.50
N ASN A 22 15.05 0.25 7.99
CA ASN A 22 16.01 0.87 7.10
C ASN A 22 16.06 0.20 5.70
N LEU A 23 14.95 -0.41 5.29
CA LEU A 23 14.87 -1.16 4.03
C LEU A 23 15.15 -0.27 2.80
N GLU A 24 14.81 1.01 2.88
CA GLU A 24 14.99 2.02 1.83
C GLU A 24 16.45 2.22 1.42
N TYR A 25 17.41 2.05 2.35
CA TYR A 25 18.84 2.18 2.02
C TYR A 25 19.36 1.03 1.17
N VAL A 26 18.70 -0.13 1.24
CA VAL A 26 19.11 -1.35 0.55
C VAL A 26 18.22 -1.63 -0.67
N PHE A 27 17.05 -1.01 -0.75
CA PHE A 27 16.12 -1.18 -1.86
C PHE A 27 16.74 -0.78 -3.20
N ARG A 28 16.46 -1.56 -4.25
CA ARG A 28 16.92 -1.28 -5.61
C ARG A 28 15.81 -1.49 -6.62
N PHE A 29 15.66 -0.52 -7.52
CA PHE A 29 14.85 -0.68 -8.72
C PHE A 29 15.55 -1.65 -9.67
N ASN A 30 14.93 -2.79 -9.90
CA ASN A 30 15.41 -3.82 -10.79
C ASN A 30 14.23 -4.44 -11.57
N ARG A 31 14.55 -5.37 -12.47
CA ARG A 31 13.56 -6.04 -13.32
C ARG A 31 12.46 -6.79 -12.56
N ARG A 32 12.65 -7.09 -11.27
CA ARG A 32 11.65 -7.73 -10.41
C ARG A 32 10.86 -6.71 -9.58
N THR A 33 11.52 -5.70 -9.01
CA THR A 33 10.87 -4.74 -8.11
C THR A 33 10.05 -3.69 -8.85
N VAL A 34 10.52 -3.21 -10.01
CA VAL A 34 9.82 -2.18 -10.80
C VAL A 34 8.41 -2.63 -11.21
N PRO A 35 8.20 -3.83 -11.80
CA PRO A 35 6.84 -4.28 -12.14
C PRO A 35 5.91 -4.37 -10.93
N ILE A 36 6.43 -4.80 -9.77
CA ILE A 36 5.64 -4.92 -8.53
C ILE A 36 5.21 -3.53 -8.06
N CYS A 37 6.12 -2.57 -8.03
CA CYS A 37 5.82 -1.19 -7.65
C CYS A 37 4.78 -0.56 -8.58
N VAL A 38 4.89 -0.77 -9.89
CA VAL A 38 3.91 -0.22 -10.86
C VAL A 38 2.55 -0.89 -10.71
N PHE A 39 2.52 -2.23 -10.56
CA PHE A 39 1.27 -2.97 -10.43
C PHE A 39 0.51 -2.56 -9.18
N PHE A 40 1.15 -2.60 -8.01
CA PHE A 40 0.48 -2.26 -6.75
C PHE A 40 0.36 -0.75 -6.51
N GLY A 41 1.27 0.06 -7.04
CA GLY A 41 1.27 1.51 -6.85
C GLY A 41 0.36 2.27 -7.80
N MET A 42 0.10 1.74 -9.00
CA MET A 42 -0.74 2.43 -10.01
C MET A 42 -1.89 1.58 -10.51
N ILE A 43 -1.63 0.35 -10.96
CA ILE A 43 -2.66 -0.46 -11.63
C ILE A 43 -3.78 -0.83 -10.66
N VAL A 44 -3.43 -1.36 -9.48
CA VAL A 44 -4.42 -1.77 -8.49
C VAL A 44 -5.31 -0.60 -8.05
N PRO A 45 -4.79 0.55 -7.58
CA PRO A 45 -5.63 1.69 -7.20
C PRO A 45 -6.51 2.21 -8.35
N PHE A 46 -5.96 2.26 -9.57
CA PHE A 46 -6.70 2.74 -10.74
C PHE A 46 -7.89 1.83 -11.06
N VAL A 47 -7.67 0.52 -11.14
CA VAL A 47 -8.74 -0.46 -11.41
C VAL A 47 -9.76 -0.48 -10.28
N THR A 48 -9.32 -0.41 -9.02
CA THR A 48 -10.22 -0.33 -7.87
C THR A 48 -11.11 0.90 -7.94
N TYR A 49 -10.55 2.08 -8.25
CA TYR A 49 -11.34 3.30 -8.41
C TYR A 49 -12.38 3.15 -9.53
N GLN A 50 -11.95 2.71 -10.72
CA GLN A 50 -12.85 2.52 -11.85
C GLN A 50 -13.99 1.54 -11.51
N GLY A 51 -13.66 0.39 -10.92
CA GLY A 51 -14.65 -0.62 -10.55
C GLY A 51 -15.69 -0.11 -9.53
N ILE A 52 -15.23 0.61 -8.50
CA ILE A 52 -16.13 1.21 -7.51
C ILE A 52 -16.99 2.29 -8.17
N THR A 53 -16.41 3.23 -8.91
CA THR A 53 -17.20 4.31 -9.53
C THR A 53 -18.23 3.80 -10.52
N ALA A 54 -17.90 2.76 -11.29
CA ALA A 54 -18.82 2.13 -12.24
C ALA A 54 -20.02 1.50 -11.51
N GLU A 55 -19.78 0.82 -10.38
CA GLU A 55 -20.87 0.24 -9.59
C GLU A 55 -21.78 1.32 -8.99
N PHE A 56 -21.20 2.41 -8.48
CA PHE A 56 -21.99 3.52 -7.96
C PHE A 56 -22.79 4.24 -9.06
N HIS A 57 -22.24 4.43 -10.26
CA HIS A 57 -22.99 4.98 -11.39
C HIS A 57 -24.13 4.07 -11.82
N LYS A 58 -23.93 2.76 -11.80
CA LYS A 58 -25.00 1.78 -12.06
C LYS A 58 -26.14 1.91 -11.04
N GLN A 59 -25.80 2.06 -9.76
CA GLN A 59 -26.80 2.28 -8.71
C GLN A 59 -27.53 3.62 -8.89
N ASP A 60 -26.82 4.68 -9.27
CA ASP A 60 -27.42 5.98 -9.53
C ASP A 60 -28.40 5.94 -10.70
N GLN A 61 -28.03 5.25 -11.80
CA GLN A 61 -28.92 5.04 -12.95
C GLN A 61 -30.19 4.27 -12.55
N LEU A 62 -30.05 3.21 -11.75
CA LEU A 62 -31.20 2.46 -11.24
C LEU A 62 -32.10 3.31 -10.32
N ALA A 63 -31.51 4.26 -9.60
CA ALA A 63 -32.23 5.21 -8.75
C ALA A 63 -32.78 6.44 -9.51
N GLY A 64 -32.59 6.53 -10.83
CA GLY A 64 -32.99 7.68 -11.65
C GLY A 64 -32.18 8.95 -11.40
N ARG A 65 -30.97 8.83 -10.82
CA ARG A 65 -30.05 9.92 -10.54
C ARG A 65 -28.99 10.02 -11.64
N GLY A 66 -28.56 11.25 -11.96
CA GLY A 66 -27.46 11.48 -12.89
C GLY A 66 -26.10 11.02 -12.34
N PRO A 67 -25.12 10.73 -13.22
CA PRO A 67 -23.79 10.27 -12.79
C PRO A 67 -23.06 11.35 -11.98
N ARG A 68 -22.44 10.93 -10.87
CA ARG A 68 -21.71 11.81 -9.94
C ARG A 68 -20.19 11.70 -10.13
N LYS A 69 -19.46 12.80 -9.94
CA LYS A 69 -17.99 12.79 -9.96
C LYS A 69 -17.47 12.46 -8.55
N PHE A 70 -16.69 11.39 -8.41
CA PHE A 70 -16.15 10.93 -7.12
C PHE A 70 -14.77 11.52 -6.81
N LEU A 71 -13.89 11.58 -7.81
CA LEU A 71 -12.59 12.28 -7.83
C LEU A 71 -12.44 13.07 -9.13
#